data_AF-A0A3D1XQ66-F1
#
_entry.id   AF-A0A3D1XQ66-F1
#
_cell.length_a   1.000
_cell.length_b   1.000
_cell.length_c   1.000
_cell.angle_alpha   90.00
_cell.angle_beta   90.00
_cell.angle_gamma   90.00
#
_symmetry.space_group_name_H-M   'P 1'
#
loop_
_entity.id
_entity.type
_entity.pdbx_description
1 polymer ?
#
loop_
_entity_poly.entity_id
_entity_poly.type
_entity_poly.pdbx_seq_one_letter_code
_entity_poly.pdbx_strand_id
1 'polypeptide(L)'
;DRLKEELQKAMAGKQVNLNIKEVRRAELDATLIGQNIALQLEKRVSFRRAMKKSVVSALRFGAKGIKVRVSGRLGGAEIARSEWYREGRVPLHTLR
;
A
#
# COMPACT_ATOMS: atom_id res chain seq x y z
N ASP A 1 -1.59 -20.78 -17.65
CA ASP A 1 -2.75 -20.81 -18.59
C ASP A 1 -4.11 -20.61 -17.94
N ARG A 2 -4.40 -21.23 -16.79
CA ARG A 2 -5.69 -21.07 -16.07
C ARG A 2 -6.15 -19.60 -15.88
N LEU A 3 -5.24 -18.71 -15.49
CA LEU A 3 -5.57 -17.29 -15.27
C LEU A 3 -5.96 -16.56 -16.56
N LYS A 4 -5.38 -16.95 -17.70
CA LYS A 4 -5.70 -16.38 -19.01
C LYS A 4 -7.09 -16.83 -19.46
N GLU A 5 -7.44 -18.10 -19.25
CA GLU A 5 -8.75 -18.65 -19.56
C GLU A 5 -9.86 -18.04 -18.69
N GLU A 6 -9.62 -17.84 -17.39
CA GLU A 6 -10.54 -17.15 -16.49
C GLU A 6 -10.79 -15.69 -16.92
N LEU A 7 -9.72 -14.98 -17.30
CA LEU A 7 -9.83 -13.61 -17.82
C LEU A 7 -10.55 -13.54 -19.18
N GLN A 8 -10.33 -14.52 -20.07
CA GLN A 8 -11.03 -14.59 -21.35
C GLN A 8 -12.53 -14.87 -21.19
N LYS A 9 -12.92 -15.70 -20.22
CA LYS A 9 -14.33 -15.92 -19.86
C LYS A 9 -14.97 -14.66 -19.29
N ALA A 10 -14.27 -13.93 -18.41
CA ALA A 10 -14.77 -12.68 -17.83
C ALA A 10 -14.88 -11.52 -18.84
N MET A 11 -14.02 -11.49 -19.87
CA MET A 11 -13.98 -10.44 -20.89
C MET A 11 -14.77 -10.80 -22.17
N ALA A 12 -15.75 -11.71 -22.07
CA ALA A 12 -16.65 -12.10 -23.16
C ALA A 12 -15.92 -12.58 -24.43
N GLY A 13 -14.85 -13.37 -24.29
CA GLY A 13 -14.19 -14.04 -25.41
C GLY A 13 -13.17 -13.20 -26.19
N LYS A 14 -12.85 -11.98 -25.75
CA LYS A 14 -11.74 -11.20 -26.34
C LYS A 14 -10.38 -11.81 -25.99
N GLN A 15 -9.43 -11.79 -26.93
CA GLN A 15 -8.06 -12.23 -26.68
C GLN A 15 -7.38 -11.31 -25.66
N VAL A 16 -7.03 -11.86 -24.50
CA VAL A 16 -6.33 -11.16 -23.42
C VAL A 16 -4.86 -11.52 -23.47
N ASN A 17 -4.00 -10.51 -23.60
CA ASN A 17 -2.55 -10.65 -23.49
C ASN A 17 -2.12 -10.28 -22.07
N LEU A 18 -1.43 -11.18 -21.38
CA LEU A 18 -1.01 -11.01 -20.01
C LEU A 18 0.49 -10.72 -19.96
N ASN A 19 0.85 -9.54 -19.47
CA ASN A 19 2.24 -9.12 -19.26
C ASN A 19 2.50 -8.95 -17.76
N ILE A 20 3.40 -9.77 -17.22
CA ILE A 20 3.82 -9.67 -15.82
C ILE A 20 4.95 -8.64 -15.73
N LYS A 21 4.72 -7.55 -15.00
CA LYS A 21 5.75 -6.58 -14.66
C LYS A 21 6.22 -6.84 -13.24
N GLU A 22 7.48 -7.22 -13.10
CA GLU A 22 8.06 -7.46 -11.80
C GLU A 22 8.37 -6.15 -11.07
N VAL A 23 7.96 -6.06 -9.81
CA VAL A 23 8.29 -4.93 -8.94
C VAL A 23 9.61 -5.22 -8.24
N ARG A 24 10.67 -4.51 -8.66
CA ARG A 24 12.03 -4.74 -8.14
C ARG A 24 12.20 -4.46 -6.64
N ARG A 25 11.43 -3.52 -6.09
CA ARG A 25 11.50 -3.10 -4.67
C ARG A 25 10.10 -2.84 -4.16
N ALA A 26 9.61 -3.73 -3.30
CA ALA A 26 8.26 -3.64 -2.76
C ALA A 26 8.08 -2.44 -1.82
N GLU A 27 9.16 -1.98 -1.18
CA GLU A 27 9.16 -0.92 -0.18
C GLU A 27 9.08 0.49 -0.78
N LEU A 28 9.16 0.61 -2.11
CA LEU A 28 8.95 1.87 -2.83
C LEU A 28 7.56 1.95 -3.47
N ASP A 29 6.84 0.84 -3.56
CA ASP A 29 5.49 0.81 -4.11
C ASP A 29 4.47 1.12 -3.01
N ALA A 30 3.73 2.20 -3.20
CA ALA A 30 2.70 2.65 -2.25
C ALA A 30 1.60 1.60 -2.04
N THR A 31 1.27 0.82 -3.08
CA THR A 31 0.20 -0.17 -3.04
C THR A 31 0.58 -1.33 -2.12
N LEU A 32 1.80 -1.83 -2.29
CA LEU A 32 2.34 -2.94 -1.50
C LEU A 32 2.55 -2.54 -0.05
N ILE A 33 3.03 -1.30 0.20
CA ILE A 33 3.14 -0.76 1.56
C ILE A 33 1.75 -0.67 2.22
N GLY A 34 0.74 -0.17 1.51
CA GLY A 34 -0.62 -0.06 2.02
C GLY A 34 -1.22 -1.42 2.38
N GLN A 35 -1.07 -2.41 1.50
CA GLN A 35 -1.51 -3.78 1.75
C GLN A 35 -0.80 -4.41 2.96
N ASN A 36 0.50 -4.15 3.11
CA ASN A 36 1.26 -4.64 4.26
C ASN A 36 0.76 -4.02 5.58
N ILE A 37 0.44 -2.72 5.60
CA ILE A 37 -0.15 -2.07 6.77
C ILE A 37 -1.52 -2.66 7.08
N ALA A 38 -2.37 -2.86 6.07
CA ALA A 38 -3.68 -3.47 6.25
C ALA A 38 -3.58 -4.88 6.86
N LEU A 39 -2.70 -5.73 6.32
CA LEU A 39 -2.46 -7.08 6.83
C LEU A 39 -1.95 -7.07 8.28
N GLN A 40 -1.10 -6.10 8.64
CA GLN A 40 -0.64 -5.95 10.03
C GLN A 40 -1.77 -5.53 10.98
N LEU A 41 -2.68 -4.66 10.53
CA LEU A 41 -3.84 -4.25 11.31
C LEU A 41 -4.83 -5.40 11.51
N GLU A 42 -5.07 -6.23 10.49
CA GLU A 42 -5.88 -7.45 10.59
C GLU A 42 -5.29 -8.44 11.59
N LYS A 43 -3.97 -8.57 11.61
CA LYS A 43 -3.22 -9.36 12.61
C LYS A 43 -3.16 -8.68 13.99
N ARG A 44 -3.95 -7.63 14.22
CA ARG A 44 -4.06 -6.88 15.48
C ARG A 44 -2.74 -6.28 15.96
N VAL A 45 -1.80 -6.00 15.05
CA VAL A 45 -0.59 -5.23 15.38
C VAL A 45 -1.00 -3.79 15.68
N SER A 46 -0.34 -3.18 16.67
CA SER A 46 -0.53 -1.76 16.96
C SER A 46 -0.35 -0.90 15.70
N PHE A 47 -1.37 -0.12 15.37
CA PHE A 47 -1.39 0.71 14.16
C PHE A 47 -0.21 1.70 14.11
N ARG A 48 0.21 2.24 15.25
CA ARG A 48 1.39 3.12 15.33
C ARG A 48 2.66 2.39 14.95
N ARG A 49 2.83 1.13 15.41
CA ARG A 49 3.99 0.29 15.09
C ARG A 49 3.99 -0.07 13.61
N ALA A 50 2.84 -0.46 13.07
CA ALA A 50 2.70 -0.81 11.65
C ALA A 50 3.04 0.37 10.73
N MET A 51 2.51 1.56 11.04
CA MET A 51 2.82 2.79 10.29
C MET A 51 4.29 3.18 10.40
N LYS A 52 4.85 3.25 11.62
CA LYS A 52 6.24 3.67 11.84
C LYS A 52 7.24 2.71 11.18
N LYS A 53 7.00 1.40 11.27
CA LYS A 53 7.84 0.39 10.60
C LYS A 53 7.84 0.59 9.08
N SER A 54 6.66 0.85 8.50
CA SER A 54 6.51 1.03 7.06
C SER A 54 7.19 2.31 6.56
N VAL A 55 7.06 3.41 7.31
CA VAL A 55 7.74 4.68 7.01
C VAL A 55 9.26 4.53 7.04
N VAL A 56 9.79 3.95 8.12
CA VAL A 56 11.25 3.72 8.27
C VAL A 56 11.78 2.80 7.18
N SER A 57 11.02 1.75 6.83
CA SER A 57 11.39 0.85 5.74
C SER A 57 11.49 1.61 4.41
N ALA A 58 10.47 2.37 4.03
CA ALA A 58 10.46 3.11 2.76
C ALA A 58 11.64 4.07 2.64
N LEU A 59 11.98 4.80 3.72
CA LEU A 59 13.13 5.69 3.75
C LEU A 59 14.45 4.93 3.65
N ARG A 60 14.59 3.80 4.35
CA ARG A 60 15.78 2.95 4.28
C ARG A 60 16.05 2.44 2.86
N PHE A 61 15.00 2.17 2.08
CA PHE A 61 15.11 1.72 0.69
C PHE A 61 15.25 2.86 -0.33
N GLY A 62 15.37 4.12 0.13
CA GLY A 62 15.73 5.27 -0.69
C GLY A 62 14.56 6.17 -1.11
N ALA A 63 13.39 6.06 -0.48
CA ALA A 63 12.31 7.00 -0.71
C ALA A 63 12.71 8.42 -0.26
N LYS A 64 12.48 9.43 -1.11
CA LYS A 64 12.75 10.85 -0.77
C LYS A 64 11.75 11.42 0.25
N GLY A 65 10.58 10.80 0.35
CA GLY A 65 9.55 11.14 1.31
C GLY A 65 8.40 10.16 1.21
N ILE A 66 7.69 10.01 2.33
CA ILE A 66 6.53 9.14 2.45
C ILE A 66 5.50 9.80 3.36
N LYS A 67 4.22 9.68 3.00
CA LYS A 67 3.09 10.07 3.84
C LYS A 67 2.12 8.90 3.95
N VAL A 68 1.93 8.40 5.16
CA VAL A 68 0.98 7.33 5.47
C VAL A 68 -0.16 7.89 6.30
N ARG A 69 -1.40 7.58 5.94
CA ARG A 69 -2.60 7.94 6.70
C ARG A 69 -3.43 6.69 6.93
N VAL A 70 -3.88 6.49 8.17
CA VAL A 70 -4.80 5.42 8.55
C VAL A 70 -5.95 6.04 9.33
N SER A 71 -7.17 5.65 8.98
CA SER A 71 -8.39 6.16 9.59
C SER A 71 -9.30 5.02 10.03
N GLY A 72 -10.03 5.23 11.12
CA GLY A 72 -11.03 4.29 11.63
C GLY A 72 -11.01 4.20 13.15
N ARG A 73 -11.57 3.11 13.69
CA ARG A 73 -11.57 2.77 15.11
C ARG A 73 -10.19 2.24 15.55
N LEU A 74 -9.19 3.12 15.49
CA LEU A 74 -7.78 2.76 15.65
C LEU A 74 -7.51 2.16 17.04
N GLY A 75 -7.09 0.89 17.06
CA GLY A 75 -6.83 0.17 18.31
C GLY A 75 -8.08 -0.23 19.09
N GLY A 76 -9.25 -0.29 18.44
CA GLY A 76 -10.52 -0.66 19.09
C GLY A 76 -11.22 0.50 19.78
N ALA A 77 -10.79 1.75 19.54
CA ALA A 77 -11.46 2.93 20.07
C ALA A 77 -12.93 3.00 19.66
N GLU A 78 -13.77 3.54 20.53
CA GLU A 78 -15.20 3.74 20.26
C GLU A 78 -15.41 4.75 19.12
N ILE A 79 -14.68 5.87 19.17
CA ILE A 79 -14.73 6.95 18.19
C ILE A 79 -13.63 6.75 17.14
N ALA A 80 -14.01 6.88 15.86
CA ALA A 80 -13.07 6.83 14.76
C ALA A 80 -12.18 8.07 14.71
N ARG A 81 -10.90 7.89 14.39
CA ARG A 81 -9.93 8.96 14.23
C ARG A 81 -9.03 8.71 13.03
N SER A 82 -8.39 9.77 12.55
CA SER A 82 -7.43 9.71 11.45
C SER A 82 -6.05 10.11 11.98
N GLU A 83 -5.09 9.20 11.89
CA GLU A 83 -3.69 9.47 12.19
C GLU A 83 -2.86 9.43 10.92
N TRP A 84 -1.85 10.30 10.86
CA TRP A 84 -0.94 10.39 9.73
C TRP A 84 0.49 10.56 10.21
N TYR A 85 1.41 9.94 9.46
CA TYR A 85 2.85 10.15 9.59
C TYR A 85 3.38 10.66 8.24
N ARG A 86 4.21 11.70 8.28
CA ARG A 86 4.90 12.24 7.12
C ARG A 86 6.36 12.38 7.44
N GLU A 87 7.20 11.87 6.54
CA GLU A 87 8.65 11.96 6.67
C GLU A 87 9.26 12.25 5.29
N GLY A 88 10.32 13.05 5.25
CA GLY A 88 10.93 13.53 4.00
C GLY A 88 10.05 14.51 3.20
N ARG A 89 10.35 14.64 1.90
CA ARG A 89 9.72 15.63 0.99
C ARG A 89 8.57 15.00 0.20
N VAL A 90 7.34 15.47 0.44
CA VAL A 90 6.12 15.00 -0.24
C VAL A 90 5.31 16.19 -0.78
N PRO A 91 5.65 16.73 -1.97
CA PRO A 91 4.91 17.83 -2.58
C PRO A 91 3.67 17.28 -3.31
N LEU A 92 2.47 17.63 -2.85
CA LEU A 92 1.21 17.16 -3.45
C LEU A 92 0.64 18.13 -4.50
N HIS A 93 1.15 19.35 -4.55
CA HIS A 93 0.70 20.37 -5.50
C HIS A 93 1.54 20.42 -6.78
N THR A 94 2.63 19.67 -6.84
CA THR A 94 3.56 19.68 -7.98
C THR A 94 3.19 18.55 -8.96
N LEU A 95 2.78 18.90 -10.19
CA LEU A 95 2.29 17.95 -11.22
C LEU A 95 3.36 17.52 -12.26
N ARG A 96 4.65 17.69 -11.94
CA ARG A 96 5.75 17.61 -12.92
C ARG A 96 5.85 16.27 -13.65
#